data_AF-A0A168G714-F1
#
_entry.id   AF-A0A168G714-F1
#
_cell.length_a   1.000
_cell.length_b   1.000
_cell.length_c   1.000
_cell.angle_alpha   90.00
_cell.angle_beta   90.00
_cell.angle_gamma   90.00
#
_symmetry.space_group_name_H-M   'P 1'
#
loop_
_entity.id
_entity.type
_entity.pdbx_description
1 polymer ?
#
loop_
_entity_poly.entity_id
_entity_poly.type
_entity_poly.pdbx_seq_one_letter_code
_entity_poly.pdbx_strand_id
1 'polypeptide(L)'
;MTSTAERYRRAAVELAQTSQRQVEWALAVAGDARLLDLIDGLPVQHRQPSLLFSVARLLGVPDVDGAGFAEWLRVEWARVAPVASERRTQTNEALRCTALVAALERITEPSEPVALVEIGASAGLCLVPERYSYAFEAAGGEVRLGAGAPLLRCTVTGGSAPHGFRSWPGGGASTCVRSTCARPVTVPGWRRCCHPTGRSAPRGCARRWRCCGRIHP
;
A
#
# COMPACT_ATOMS: atom_id res chain seq x y z
N MET A 1 12.97 -17.15 16.98
CA MET A 1 12.83 -16.15 15.90
C MET A 1 12.72 -16.90 14.59
N THR A 2 11.74 -16.60 13.73
CA THR A 2 11.59 -17.27 12.43
C THR A 2 12.75 -16.93 11.50
N SER A 3 13.39 -17.94 10.91
CA SER A 3 14.49 -17.76 9.96
C SER A 3 14.02 -17.07 8.67
N THR A 4 14.95 -16.50 7.89
CA THR A 4 14.64 -15.93 6.57
C THR A 4 14.04 -17.00 5.65
N ALA A 5 14.59 -18.22 5.63
CA ALA A 5 14.04 -19.33 4.84
C ALA A 5 12.58 -19.67 5.21
N GLU A 6 12.27 -19.77 6.50
CA GLU A 6 10.88 -20.02 6.97
C GLU A 6 9.94 -18.87 6.61
N ARG A 7 10.42 -17.62 6.69
CA ARG A 7 9.63 -16.45 6.29
C ARG A 7 9.23 -16.53 4.82
N TYR A 8 10.16 -16.92 3.94
CA TYR A 8 9.90 -17.08 2.51
C TYR A 8 9.00 -18.28 2.21
N ARG A 9 9.19 -19.42 2.90
CA ARG A 9 8.26 -20.57 2.79
C ARG A 9 6.84 -20.22 3.20
N ARG A 10 6.67 -19.47 4.30
CA ARG A 10 5.35 -19.01 4.73
C ARG A 10 4.73 -18.05 3.71
N ALA A 11 5.51 -17.11 3.17
CA ALA A 11 5.01 -16.22 2.14
C ALA A 11 4.55 -16.97 0.88
N ALA A 12 5.22 -18.06 0.49
CA ALA A 12 4.76 -18.90 -0.61
C ALA A 12 3.35 -19.48 -0.38
N VAL A 13 3.02 -19.86 0.86
CA VAL A 13 1.67 -20.33 1.22
C VAL A 13 0.66 -19.19 1.13
N GLU A 14 0.97 -18.02 1.67
CA GLU A 14 0.10 -16.84 1.66
C GLU A 14 -0.17 -16.33 0.22
N LEU A 15 0.82 -16.43 -0.66
CA LEU A 15 0.75 -15.97 -2.04
C LEU A 15 0.06 -16.95 -3.00
N ALA A 16 -0.17 -18.20 -2.59
CA ALA A 16 -0.73 -19.25 -3.44
C ALA A 16 -2.08 -18.89 -4.08
N GLN A 17 -2.89 -18.07 -3.39
CA GLN A 17 -4.20 -17.64 -3.87
C GLN A 17 -4.15 -16.40 -4.78
N THR A 18 -2.99 -15.73 -4.89
CA THR A 18 -2.90 -14.42 -5.55
C THR A 18 -1.88 -14.35 -6.67
N SER A 19 -0.76 -15.06 -6.58
CA SER A 19 0.29 -15.00 -7.59
C SER A 19 1.20 -16.22 -7.59
N GLN A 20 0.97 -17.15 -8.53
CA GLN A 20 1.84 -18.31 -8.75
C GLN A 20 3.31 -17.91 -8.96
N ARG A 21 3.57 -16.82 -9.69
CA ARG A 21 4.93 -16.32 -9.93
C ARG A 21 5.65 -15.93 -8.64
N GLN A 22 4.97 -15.24 -7.72
CA GLN A 22 5.60 -14.87 -6.46
C GLN A 22 5.75 -16.07 -5.50
N VAL A 23 4.92 -17.11 -5.64
CA VAL A 23 5.14 -18.40 -4.97
C VAL A 23 6.47 -19.02 -5.42
N GLU A 24 6.69 -19.11 -6.73
CA GLU A 24 7.93 -19.66 -7.29
C GLU A 24 9.15 -18.88 -6.82
N TRP A 25 9.09 -17.53 -6.84
CA TRP A 25 10.16 -16.68 -6.33
C TRP A 25 10.42 -16.91 -4.84
N ALA A 26 9.36 -17.03 -4.04
CA ALA A 26 9.48 -17.24 -2.60
C ALA A 26 10.14 -18.59 -2.27
N LEU A 27 9.72 -19.65 -2.97
CA LEU A 27 10.30 -20.99 -2.80
C LEU A 27 11.75 -21.06 -3.28
N ALA A 28 12.07 -20.41 -4.40
CA ALA A 28 13.44 -20.38 -4.93
C ALA A 28 14.40 -19.69 -3.96
N VAL A 29 14.02 -18.53 -3.38
CA VAL A 29 14.83 -17.86 -2.36
C VAL A 29 14.95 -18.71 -1.10
N ALA A 30 13.87 -19.36 -0.65
CA ALA A 30 13.91 -20.20 0.54
C ALA A 30 14.84 -21.43 0.40
N GLY A 31 15.10 -21.89 -0.83
CA GLY A 31 15.96 -23.03 -1.13
C GLY A 31 17.41 -22.67 -1.49
N ASP A 32 17.75 -21.39 -1.65
CA ASP A 32 19.09 -20.95 -2.04
C ASP A 32 19.85 -20.35 -0.85
N ALA A 33 20.76 -21.15 -0.28
CA ALA A 33 21.57 -20.76 0.89
C ALA A 33 22.39 -19.47 0.65
N ARG A 34 22.89 -19.25 -0.58
CA ARG A 34 23.68 -18.05 -0.90
C ARG A 34 22.81 -16.81 -0.89
N LEU A 35 21.60 -16.90 -1.43
CA LEU A 35 20.63 -15.81 -1.35
C LEU A 35 20.19 -15.52 0.08
N LEU A 36 20.00 -16.55 0.90
CA LEU A 36 19.67 -16.38 2.30
C LEU A 36 20.77 -15.62 3.05
N ASP A 37 22.04 -15.96 2.83
CA ASP A 37 23.18 -15.25 3.42
C ASP A 37 23.22 -13.77 3.01
N LEU A 38 22.96 -13.49 1.73
CA LEU A 38 22.87 -12.12 1.22
C LEU A 38 21.73 -11.34 1.89
N ILE A 39 20.53 -11.92 1.97
CA ILE A 39 19.35 -11.30 2.59
C ILE A 39 19.54 -11.10 4.09
N ASP A 40 20.22 -12.04 4.76
CA ASP A 40 20.54 -11.92 6.18
C ASP A 40 21.57 -10.82 6.48
N GLY A 41 22.28 -10.31 5.47
CA GLY A 41 23.06 -9.08 5.54
C GLY A 41 22.23 -7.80 5.65
N LEU A 42 20.94 -7.82 5.28
CA LEU A 42 20.04 -6.67 5.43
C LEU A 42 19.58 -6.50 6.89
N PRO A 43 19.20 -5.28 7.33
CA PRO A 43 18.53 -5.12 8.62
C PRO A 43 17.24 -5.96 8.66
N VAL A 44 16.90 -6.53 9.82
CA VAL A 44 15.82 -7.53 9.97
C VAL A 44 14.48 -7.06 9.40
N GLN A 45 14.16 -5.78 9.52
CA GLN A 45 12.93 -5.18 9.01
C GLN A 45 12.89 -5.00 7.47
N HIS A 46 13.95 -5.35 6.75
CA HIS A 46 14.06 -5.28 5.28
C HIS A 46 14.16 -6.66 4.62
N ARG A 47 14.07 -7.76 5.39
CA ARG A 47 14.17 -9.14 4.89
C ARG A 47 12.83 -9.73 4.42
N GLN A 48 11.78 -8.91 4.32
CA GLN A 48 10.46 -9.40 3.92
C GLN A 48 10.36 -9.65 2.42
N PRO A 49 9.71 -10.77 1.99
CA PRO A 49 9.52 -11.09 0.58
C PRO A 49 8.87 -9.95 -0.22
N SER A 50 7.84 -9.32 0.34
CA SER A 50 7.13 -8.21 -0.32
C SER A 50 8.04 -7.03 -0.66
N LEU A 51 9.04 -6.73 0.18
CA LEU A 51 10.00 -5.66 -0.10
C LEU A 51 10.94 -6.07 -1.23
N LEU A 52 11.55 -7.25 -1.15
CA LEU A 52 12.47 -7.68 -2.20
C LEU A 52 11.79 -7.87 -3.55
N PHE A 53 10.57 -8.41 -3.59
CA PHE A 53 9.81 -8.54 -4.84
C PHE A 53 9.47 -7.17 -5.43
N SER A 54 9.09 -6.21 -4.60
CA SER A 54 8.82 -4.83 -5.04
C SER A 54 10.08 -4.13 -5.55
N VAL A 55 11.21 -4.30 -4.86
CA VAL A 55 12.51 -3.74 -5.26
C VAL A 55 12.99 -4.38 -6.56
N ALA A 56 12.87 -5.71 -6.70
CA ALA A 56 13.22 -6.40 -7.92
C ALA A 56 12.40 -5.90 -9.12
N ARG A 57 11.08 -5.74 -8.94
CA ARG A 57 10.20 -5.15 -9.96
C ARG A 57 10.58 -3.71 -10.30
N LEU A 58 10.89 -2.89 -9.29
CA LEU A 58 11.36 -1.52 -9.48
C LEU A 58 12.66 -1.46 -10.29
N LEU A 59 13.57 -2.40 -10.06
CA LEU A 59 14.87 -2.48 -10.74
C LEU A 59 14.81 -3.21 -12.09
N GLY A 60 13.61 -3.66 -12.50
CA GLY A 60 13.37 -4.22 -13.82
C GLY A 60 13.70 -5.71 -13.94
N VAL A 61 13.47 -6.51 -12.90
CA VAL A 61 13.53 -7.97 -13.04
C VAL A 61 12.64 -8.44 -14.21
N PRO A 62 13.16 -9.24 -15.16
CA PRO A 62 12.36 -9.75 -16.27
C PRO A 62 11.25 -10.68 -15.79
N ASP A 63 10.33 -11.04 -16.70
CA ASP A 63 9.27 -12.00 -16.37
C ASP A 63 9.81 -13.43 -16.38
N VAL A 64 10.34 -13.86 -15.23
CA VAL A 64 11.04 -15.14 -15.04
C VAL A 64 10.37 -15.99 -13.97
N ASP A 65 10.62 -17.29 -14.04
CA ASP A 65 10.26 -18.26 -13.00
C ASP A 65 11.13 -18.10 -11.73
N GLY A 66 10.93 -18.98 -10.76
CA GLY A 66 11.69 -18.97 -9.50
C GLY A 66 13.21 -19.08 -9.70
N ALA A 67 13.66 -19.97 -10.59
CA ALA A 67 15.09 -20.18 -10.83
C ALA A 67 15.73 -18.96 -11.49
N GLY A 68 15.08 -18.39 -12.51
CA GLY A 68 15.52 -17.15 -13.14
C GLY A 68 15.51 -15.96 -12.19
N PHE A 69 14.53 -15.89 -11.27
CA PHE A 69 14.50 -14.86 -10.24
C PHE A 69 15.67 -14.99 -9.25
N ALA A 70 15.97 -16.20 -8.81
CA ALA A 70 17.09 -16.46 -7.90
C ALA A 70 18.44 -16.08 -8.54
N GLU A 71 18.65 -16.47 -9.81
CA GLU A 71 19.84 -16.07 -10.57
C GLU A 71 19.93 -14.55 -10.71
N TRP A 72 18.85 -13.90 -11.14
CA TRP A 72 18.80 -12.45 -11.29
C TRP A 72 19.11 -11.75 -9.97
N LEU A 73 18.54 -12.21 -8.86
CA LEU A 73 18.73 -11.59 -7.54
C LEU A 73 20.18 -11.73 -7.06
N ARG A 74 20.85 -12.86 -7.36
CA ARG A 74 22.29 -13.05 -7.07
C ARG A 74 23.16 -12.09 -7.88
N VAL A 75 22.92 -12.00 -9.19
CA VAL A 75 23.69 -11.14 -10.10
C VAL A 75 23.50 -9.65 -9.75
N GLU A 76 22.26 -9.26 -9.48
CA GLU A 76 21.87 -7.86 -9.27
C GLU A 76 21.93 -7.43 -7.79
N TRP A 77 22.43 -8.29 -6.89
CA TRP A 77 22.37 -8.04 -5.44
C TRP A 77 23.01 -6.70 -5.04
N ALA A 78 24.15 -6.35 -5.65
CA ALA A 78 24.82 -5.07 -5.40
C ALA A 78 23.96 -3.85 -5.75
N ARG A 79 23.02 -3.99 -6.69
CA ARG A 79 22.02 -2.95 -7.02
C ARG A 79 20.77 -3.05 -6.15
N VAL A 80 20.36 -4.25 -5.75
CA VAL A 80 19.17 -4.51 -4.93
C VAL A 80 19.36 -4.08 -3.47
N ALA A 81 20.48 -4.45 -2.84
CA ALA A 81 20.68 -4.30 -1.40
C ALA A 81 20.62 -2.83 -0.90
N PRO A 82 21.22 -1.84 -1.58
CA PRO A 82 21.10 -0.44 -1.16
C PRO A 82 19.64 0.05 -1.23
N VAL A 83 18.94 -0.31 -2.31
CA VAL A 83 17.54 0.09 -2.52
C VAL A 83 16.60 -0.57 -1.52
N ALA A 84 16.84 -1.84 -1.20
CA ALA A 84 16.09 -2.57 -0.17
C ALA A 84 16.33 -1.98 1.22
N SER A 85 17.57 -1.60 1.55
CA SER A 85 17.93 -1.05 2.87
C SER A 85 17.31 0.32 3.17
N GLU A 86 17.04 1.12 2.14
CA GLU A 86 16.44 2.46 2.30
C GLU A 86 14.91 2.45 2.29
N ARG A 87 14.30 1.40 1.72
CA ARG A 87 12.86 1.34 1.48
C ARG A 87 12.15 0.51 2.54
N ARG A 88 10.89 0.88 2.79
CA ARG A 88 9.97 0.11 3.63
C ARG A 88 8.73 -0.18 2.80
N THR A 89 8.18 -1.38 2.92
CA THR A 89 6.86 -1.67 2.38
C THR A 89 5.83 -1.04 3.28
N GLN A 90 4.99 -0.19 2.72
CA GLN A 90 3.81 0.31 3.39
C GLN A 90 2.59 -0.27 2.68
N THR A 91 1.87 -1.15 3.35
CA THR A 91 0.64 -1.75 2.85
C THR A 91 -0.49 -0.74 3.02
N ASN A 92 -0.53 0.23 2.09
CA ASN A 92 -1.67 1.09 1.86
C ASN A 92 -2.29 0.63 0.53
N GLU A 93 -3.12 -0.39 0.62
CA GLU A 93 -3.85 -0.97 -0.52
C GLU A 93 -5.28 -0.45 -0.56
N ALA A 94 -5.75 -0.11 -1.76
CA ALA A 94 -7.10 0.45 -1.96
C ALA A 94 -8.20 -0.45 -1.37
N LEU A 95 -8.00 -1.77 -1.38
CA LEU A 95 -8.97 -2.73 -0.84
C LEU A 95 -9.29 -2.49 0.64
N ARG A 96 -8.38 -1.91 1.45
CA ARG A 96 -8.68 -1.54 2.84
C ARG A 96 -9.80 -0.52 2.98
N CYS A 97 -10.08 0.22 1.91
CA CYS A 97 -11.21 1.13 1.91
C CYS A 97 -12.55 0.40 2.08
N THR A 98 -12.67 -0.90 1.79
CA THR A 98 -13.92 -1.65 2.00
C THR A 98 -14.32 -1.66 3.48
N ALA A 99 -13.37 -1.98 4.36
CA ALA A 99 -13.57 -1.95 5.80
C ALA A 99 -13.78 -0.53 6.32
N LEU A 100 -13.03 0.45 5.79
CA LEU A 100 -13.20 1.86 6.14
C LEU A 100 -14.61 2.37 5.79
N VAL A 101 -15.10 2.10 4.59
CA VAL A 101 -16.46 2.48 4.14
C VAL A 101 -17.52 1.84 5.02
N ALA A 102 -17.37 0.54 5.34
CA ALA A 102 -18.29 -0.16 6.22
C ALA A 102 -18.29 0.39 7.65
N ALA A 103 -17.15 0.87 8.16
CA ALA A 103 -17.04 1.49 9.47
C ALA A 103 -17.64 2.90 9.48
N LEU A 104 -17.34 3.72 8.46
CA LEU A 104 -17.85 5.08 8.35
C LEU A 104 -19.38 5.11 8.35
N GLU A 105 -20.04 4.24 7.59
CA GLU A 105 -21.51 4.15 7.56
C GLU A 105 -22.14 3.92 8.96
N ARG A 106 -21.42 3.29 9.89
CA ARG A 106 -21.92 3.02 11.24
C ARG A 106 -21.75 4.19 12.22
N ILE A 107 -20.82 5.10 11.93
CA ILE A 107 -20.40 6.14 12.88
C ILE A 107 -20.72 7.56 12.38
N THR A 108 -21.22 7.70 11.16
CA THR A 108 -21.56 8.99 10.56
C THR A 108 -23.02 9.04 10.18
N GLU A 109 -23.69 10.12 10.54
CA GLU A 109 -24.95 10.46 9.89
C GLU A 109 -24.68 10.87 8.42
N PRO A 110 -25.59 10.59 7.46
CA PRO A 110 -25.34 10.83 6.03
C PRO A 110 -24.95 12.26 5.63
N SER A 111 -25.28 13.25 6.47
CA SER A 111 -24.98 14.67 6.24
C SER A 111 -23.83 15.21 7.11
N GLU A 112 -23.23 14.39 7.97
CA GLU A 112 -22.18 14.81 8.89
C GLU A 112 -20.80 14.85 8.20
N PRO A 113 -20.10 15.99 8.19
CA PRO A 113 -18.76 16.06 7.63
C PRO A 113 -17.74 15.32 8.50
N VAL A 114 -17.06 14.32 7.94
CA VAL A 114 -15.89 13.66 8.55
C VAL A 114 -14.57 14.20 7.96
N ALA A 115 -13.46 14.03 8.68
CA ALA A 115 -12.12 14.22 8.14
C ALA A 115 -11.30 12.94 8.36
N LEU A 116 -10.68 12.42 7.30
CA LEU A 116 -9.78 11.27 7.39
C LEU A 116 -8.34 11.75 7.57
N VAL A 117 -7.66 11.20 8.58
CA VAL A 117 -6.25 11.48 8.86
C VAL A 117 -5.50 10.16 8.97
N GLU A 118 -4.47 9.98 8.15
CA GLU A 118 -3.61 8.79 8.15
C GLU A 118 -2.15 9.21 8.32
N ILE A 119 -1.49 8.66 9.34
CA ILE A 119 -0.06 8.90 9.59
C ILE A 119 0.76 8.02 8.64
N GLY A 120 1.54 8.68 7.78
CA GLY A 120 2.32 8.01 6.75
C GLY A 120 1.44 7.45 5.64
N ALA A 121 0.55 8.23 5.03
CA ALA A 121 -0.42 7.72 4.06
C ALA A 121 0.18 7.13 2.75
N SER A 122 1.51 7.03 2.57
CA SER A 122 2.15 6.66 1.30
C SER A 122 1.60 7.50 0.13
N ALA A 123 1.03 6.89 -0.90
CA ALA A 123 0.32 7.57 -1.99
C ALA A 123 -1.08 8.04 -1.59
N GLY A 124 -1.59 7.79 -0.40
CA GLY A 124 -2.90 8.26 0.07
C GLY A 124 -4.09 7.46 -0.45
N LEU A 125 -3.93 6.19 -0.83
CA LEU A 125 -5.00 5.39 -1.43
C LEU A 125 -6.16 5.19 -0.43
N CYS A 126 -5.87 5.00 0.87
CA CYS A 126 -6.90 4.90 1.90
C CYS A 126 -7.55 6.24 2.33
N LEU A 127 -7.04 7.39 1.84
CA LEU A 127 -7.60 8.71 2.16
C LEU A 127 -8.61 9.21 1.13
N VAL A 128 -8.88 8.43 0.09
CA VAL A 128 -9.80 8.78 -1.00
C VAL A 128 -10.83 7.67 -1.29
N PRO A 129 -11.53 7.13 -0.27
CA PRO A 129 -12.49 6.04 -0.47
C PRO A 129 -13.59 6.38 -1.50
N GLU A 130 -13.94 7.65 -1.64
CA GLU A 130 -14.90 8.14 -2.64
C GLU A 130 -14.47 7.95 -4.10
N ARG A 131 -13.18 7.66 -4.36
CA ARG A 131 -12.64 7.45 -5.70
C ARG A 131 -12.75 6.02 -6.20
N TYR A 132 -13.18 5.08 -5.37
CA TYR A 132 -13.33 3.67 -5.75
C TYR A 132 -14.81 3.30 -5.94
N SER A 133 -15.04 2.15 -6.56
CA SER A 133 -16.32 1.45 -6.45
C SER A 133 -16.11 0.16 -5.68
N TYR A 134 -17.17 -0.34 -5.05
CA TYR A 134 -17.11 -1.48 -4.14
C TYR A 134 -18.18 -2.50 -4.50
N ALA A 135 -17.82 -3.78 -4.40
CA ALA A 135 -18.74 -4.91 -4.45
C ALA A 135 -18.58 -5.73 -3.17
N PHE A 136 -19.62 -5.74 -2.34
CA PHE A 136 -19.70 -6.51 -1.12
C PHE A 136 -20.54 -7.76 -1.37
N GLU A 137 -19.92 -8.92 -1.34
CA GLU A 137 -20.61 -10.20 -1.41
C GLU A 137 -21.06 -10.59 0.00
N ALA A 138 -22.36 -10.54 0.26
CA ALA A 138 -22.97 -10.93 1.54
C ALA A 138 -24.01 -12.05 1.33
N ALA A 139 -24.49 -12.64 2.42
CA ALA A 139 -25.47 -13.74 2.37
C ALA A 139 -26.77 -13.39 1.59
N GLY A 140 -27.14 -12.10 1.55
CA GLY A 140 -28.30 -11.59 0.81
C GLY A 140 -28.03 -11.19 -0.65
N GLY A 141 -26.80 -11.40 -1.16
CA GLY A 141 -26.38 -11.01 -2.51
C GLY A 141 -25.27 -9.96 -2.54
N GLU A 142 -24.87 -9.56 -3.76
CA GLU A 142 -23.88 -8.50 -3.97
C GLU A 142 -24.50 -7.12 -3.75
N VAL A 143 -23.88 -6.31 -2.89
CA VAL A 143 -24.21 -4.88 -2.70
C VAL A 143 -23.13 -4.02 -3.34
N ARG A 144 -23.56 -3.03 -4.14
CA ARG A 144 -22.67 -2.14 -4.88
C ARG A 144 -22.72 -0.71 -4.35
N LEU A 145 -21.55 -0.14 -4.11
CA LEU A 145 -21.38 1.22 -3.63
C LEU A 145 -20.34 1.99 -4.45
N GLY A 146 -20.48 3.31 -4.47
CA GLY A 146 -19.58 4.22 -5.18
C GLY A 146 -19.71 4.16 -6.71
N ALA A 147 -19.13 5.16 -7.36
CA ALA A 147 -19.10 5.29 -8.83
C ALA A 147 -17.68 5.38 -9.39
N GLY A 148 -16.66 5.21 -8.53
CA GLY A 148 -15.25 5.34 -8.89
C GLY A 148 -14.61 4.07 -9.45
N ALA A 149 -13.29 4.07 -9.56
CA ALA A 149 -12.49 2.95 -10.07
C ALA A 149 -11.12 2.84 -9.38
N PRO A 150 -10.54 1.62 -9.26
CA PRO A 150 -11.08 0.32 -9.66
C PRO A 150 -12.25 -0.16 -8.80
N LEU A 151 -12.89 -1.26 -9.23
CA LEU A 151 -13.85 -2.01 -8.42
C LEU A 151 -13.11 -2.86 -7.38
N LEU A 152 -13.41 -2.65 -6.11
CA LEU A 152 -12.87 -3.38 -4.97
C LEU A 152 -13.88 -4.41 -4.49
N ARG A 153 -13.52 -5.71 -4.56
CA ARG A 153 -14.39 -6.82 -4.18
C ARG A 153 -14.08 -7.28 -2.75
N CYS A 154 -15.11 -7.46 -1.94
CA CYS A 154 -14.98 -7.87 -0.54
C CYS A 154 -16.08 -8.87 -0.17
N THR A 155 -15.71 -10.02 0.37
CA THR A 155 -16.66 -10.96 0.97
C THR A 155 -16.95 -10.57 2.41
N VAL A 156 -18.22 -10.48 2.77
CA VAL A 156 -18.70 -10.13 4.11
C VAL A 156 -18.89 -11.42 4.91
N THR A 157 -18.00 -11.68 5.87
CA THR A 157 -18.04 -12.89 6.71
C THR A 157 -18.80 -12.71 8.03
N GLY A 158 -19.32 -11.50 8.30
CA GLY A 158 -20.17 -11.21 9.45
C GLY A 158 -20.89 -9.86 9.34
N GLY A 159 -22.11 -9.78 9.89
CA GLY A 159 -22.98 -8.60 9.78
C GLY A 159 -23.62 -8.42 8.39
N SER A 160 -24.16 -7.23 8.14
CA SER A 160 -24.73 -6.84 6.84
C SER A 160 -23.73 -6.02 6.02
N ALA A 161 -23.84 -6.11 4.70
CA ALA A 161 -23.11 -5.24 3.80
C ALA A 161 -23.51 -3.76 4.00
N PRO A 162 -22.56 -2.82 3.84
CA PRO A 162 -22.87 -1.40 3.80
C PRO A 162 -23.81 -1.10 2.62
N HIS A 163 -24.73 -0.16 2.81
CA HIS A 163 -25.73 0.25 1.82
C HIS A 163 -25.87 1.78 1.69
N GLY A 164 -25.22 2.53 2.59
CA GLY A 164 -25.40 3.97 2.77
C GLY A 164 -24.28 4.85 2.24
N PHE A 165 -23.18 4.30 1.71
CA PHE A 165 -22.05 5.12 1.22
C PHE A 165 -22.39 5.87 -0.08
N ARG A 166 -23.03 7.03 0.06
CA ARG A 166 -23.26 7.98 -1.03
C ARG A 166 -22.03 8.86 -1.23
N SER A 167 -21.82 9.29 -2.48
CA SER A 167 -20.80 10.27 -2.84
C SER A 167 -20.86 11.48 -1.92
N TRP A 168 -19.78 11.76 -1.21
CA TRP A 168 -19.69 12.91 -0.33
C TRP A 168 -19.90 14.20 -1.12
N PRO A 169 -20.92 15.03 -0.79
CA PRO A 169 -21.12 16.31 -1.44
C PRO A 169 -20.12 17.30 -0.85
N GLY A 170 -18.89 17.30 -1.36
CA GLY A 170 -17.84 18.14 -0.79
C GLY A 170 -16.45 17.75 -1.25
N GLY A 171 -16.18 17.96 -2.54
CA GLY A 171 -14.89 17.69 -3.14
C GLY A 171 -13.73 18.38 -2.40
N GLY A 172 -12.65 17.61 -2.27
CA GLY A 172 -11.35 18.12 -1.87
C GLY A 172 -10.76 17.36 -0.70
N ALA A 173 -10.47 16.07 -0.87
CA ALA A 173 -9.36 15.47 -0.15
C ALA A 173 -8.10 16.28 -0.51
N SER A 174 -7.82 17.35 0.24
CA SER A 174 -6.52 17.98 0.24
C SER A 174 -5.60 17.08 1.04
N THR A 175 -5.17 15.99 0.40
CA THR A 175 -4.26 15.02 0.98
C THR A 175 -2.92 15.72 1.19
N CYS A 176 -2.63 16.15 2.42
CA CYS A 176 -1.29 16.60 2.80
C CYS A 176 -0.44 15.36 3.09
N VAL A 177 -0.02 14.67 2.03
CA VAL A 177 0.93 13.57 2.14
C VAL A 177 2.31 14.17 2.41
N ARG A 178 2.76 14.18 3.67
CA ARG A 178 4.19 14.39 3.95
C ARG A 178 4.89 13.04 3.79
N SER A 179 5.17 12.63 2.55
CA SER A 179 5.97 11.42 2.29
C SER A 179 7.45 11.75 2.42
N THR A 180 8.18 10.92 3.16
CA THR A 180 9.66 10.89 3.16
C THR A 180 10.21 10.10 1.96
N CYS A 181 9.36 9.75 0.99
CA CYS A 181 9.79 9.02 -0.20
C CYS A 181 10.69 9.91 -1.07
N ALA A 182 11.94 9.49 -1.26
CA ALA A 182 12.98 10.21 -1.99
C ALA A 182 12.68 10.48 -3.48
N ARG A 183 11.59 9.94 -4.05
CA ARG A 183 11.18 10.22 -5.44
C ARG A 183 9.65 10.36 -5.59
N PRO A 184 9.16 11.43 -6.25
CA PRO A 184 7.74 11.66 -6.44
C PRO A 184 7.13 10.73 -7.50
N VAL A 185 5.98 10.13 -7.19
CA VAL A 185 5.11 9.46 -8.16
C VAL A 185 3.99 10.43 -8.53
N THR A 186 3.84 10.74 -9.81
CA THR A 186 2.70 11.52 -10.34
C THR A 186 1.64 10.58 -10.89
N VAL A 187 0.42 10.64 -10.34
CA VAL A 187 -0.76 9.99 -10.88
C VAL A 187 -1.62 11.04 -11.60
N PRO A 188 -2.10 10.82 -12.83
CA PRO A 188 -2.96 11.77 -13.53
C PRO A 188 -4.21 12.14 -12.70
N GLY A 189 -4.55 13.43 -12.60
CA GLY A 189 -5.69 13.93 -11.81
C GLY A 189 -5.39 14.23 -10.33
N TRP A 190 -4.12 14.14 -9.91
CA TRP A 190 -3.67 14.42 -8.55
C TRP A 190 -2.95 15.77 -8.50
N ARG A 191 -3.43 16.73 -7.69
CA ARG A 191 -2.72 18.00 -7.47
C ARG A 191 -1.70 17.83 -6.34
N ARG A 192 -0.46 18.29 -6.58
CA ARG A 192 0.64 18.30 -5.61
C ARG A 192 0.33 19.27 -4.46
N CYS A 193 0.59 18.86 -3.23
CA CYS A 193 0.67 19.76 -2.07
C CYS A 193 2.10 19.93 -1.52
N CYS A 194 3.11 19.23 -2.04
CA CYS A 194 4.47 19.29 -1.49
C CYS A 194 5.48 19.92 -2.45
N HIS A 195 6.02 21.07 -2.05
CA HIS A 195 7.25 21.63 -2.59
C HIS A 195 8.46 21.01 -1.86
N PRO A 196 9.52 20.63 -2.58
CA PRO A 196 10.67 19.92 -1.99
C PRO A 196 11.55 20.78 -1.07
N THR A 197 11.28 22.08 -0.93
CA THR A 197 12.21 23.05 -0.30
C THR A 197 11.75 23.64 1.03
N GLY A 198 10.68 23.12 1.65
CA GLY A 198 10.26 23.61 2.98
C GLY A 198 9.83 25.09 3.02
N ARG A 199 9.70 25.76 1.88
CA ARG A 199 9.14 27.12 1.80
C ARG A 199 7.62 27.06 1.72
N SER A 200 6.99 27.93 2.48
CA SER A 200 5.55 28.13 2.57
C SER A 200 4.91 28.33 1.19
N ALA A 201 3.76 27.68 0.99
CA ALA A 201 2.93 27.88 -0.20
C ALA A 201 2.47 29.35 -0.32
N PRO A 202 2.23 29.87 -1.54
CA PRO A 202 1.72 31.22 -1.74
C PRO A 202 0.38 31.42 -1.02
N ARG A 203 0.15 32.67 -0.56
CA ARG A 203 -0.81 33.10 0.49
C ARG A 203 -2.31 32.89 0.19
N GLY A 204 -2.70 32.01 -0.73
CA GLY A 204 -4.08 31.64 -1.03
C GLY A 204 -4.61 30.38 -0.31
N CYS A 205 -3.75 29.46 0.13
CA CYS A 205 -4.16 28.19 0.77
C CYS A 205 -4.38 28.27 2.29
N ALA A 206 -4.16 29.42 2.92
CA ALA A 206 -3.90 29.52 4.36
C ALA A 206 -5.13 29.70 5.27
N ARG A 207 -6.37 29.54 4.79
CA ARG A 207 -7.56 29.90 5.60
C ARG A 207 -8.25 28.78 6.38
N ARG A 208 -7.81 27.51 6.37
CA ARG A 208 -8.56 26.50 7.13
C ARG A 208 -7.84 25.49 8.02
N TRP A 209 -6.52 25.30 7.97
CA TRP A 209 -5.85 24.36 8.88
C TRP A 209 -4.41 24.77 9.18
N ARG A 210 -4.11 25.10 10.44
CA ARG A 210 -2.74 25.19 10.97
C ARG A 210 -2.44 23.90 11.74
N CYS A 211 -1.63 23.01 11.17
CA CYS A 211 -0.89 22.02 11.96
C CYS A 211 0.58 22.47 12.02
N CYS A 212 0.88 23.38 12.95
CA CYS A 212 2.25 23.62 13.40
C CYS A 212 2.39 23.00 14.79
N GLY A 213 3.04 21.85 14.86
CA GLY A 213 3.52 21.27 16.11
C GLY A 213 4.68 20.34 15.77
N ARG A 214 5.91 20.78 16.07
CA ARG A 214 7.08 19.90 16.09
C ARG A 214 6.84 18.87 17.20
N ILE A 215 6.84 17.59 16.85
CA ILE A 215 7.04 16.53 17.83
C ILE A 215 8.57 16.35 17.91
N HIS A 216 9.15 16.85 18.99
CA HIS A 216 10.54 16.56 19.39
C HIS A 216 10.59 15.16 20.02
N PRO A 217 11.77 14.50 20.02
CA PRO A 217 11.94 13.06 19.85
C PRO A 217 11.30 12.18 20.93
#